data_AF-G5GL70-F1
#
_entry.id   AF-G5GL70-F1
#
_cell.length_a   1.000
_cell.length_b   1.000
_cell.length_c   1.000
_cell.angle_alpha   90.00
_cell.angle_beta   90.00
_cell.angle_gamma   90.00
#
_symmetry.space_group_name_H-M   'P 1'
#
loop_
_entity.id
_entity.type
_entity.pdbx_description
1 polymer ?
#
loop_
_entity_poly.entity_id
_entity_poly.type
_entity_poly.pdbx_seq_one_letter_code
_entity_poly.pdbx_strand_id
1 'polypeptide(L)'
;MIRTSEISEVLASLQNMKIPYYINIPLAVILRFFPTLKQDITCIKQGIKTRGIDISFLGFLKHPFKVYEMMLIPMLMRMLCTATELSASVETRGLGVSCKKTSYTEVKFRMLDMLLLVIMMVFYLAIIIMKIKNI
;
A
#
# COMPACT_ATOMS: atom_id res chain seq x y z
N MET A 1 6.07 3.72 -15.07
CA MET A 1 6.44 3.91 -13.65
C MET A 1 5.65 3.03 -12.67
N ILE A 2 4.36 2.71 -12.90
CA ILE A 2 3.56 1.81 -12.03
C ILE A 2 3.77 0.30 -12.31
N ARG A 3 4.40 -0.07 -13.44
CA ARG A 3 4.64 -1.47 -13.81
C ARG A 3 5.97 -2.06 -13.33
N THR A 4 6.93 -1.24 -12.89
CA THR A 4 8.31 -1.69 -12.64
C THR A 4 8.73 -1.65 -11.18
N SER A 5 8.07 -0.87 -10.33
CA SER A 5 8.37 -0.84 -8.90
C SER A 5 7.43 -1.76 -8.15
N GLU A 6 8.00 -2.78 -7.50
CA GLU A 6 7.25 -3.59 -6.56
C GLU A 6 6.71 -2.70 -5.42
N ILE A 7 5.56 -3.07 -4.86
CA ILE A 7 5.01 -2.45 -3.65
C ILE A 7 6.09 -2.40 -2.55
N SER A 8 7.02 -3.37 -2.57
CA SER A 8 8.26 -3.45 -1.80
C SER A 8 9.13 -2.18 -1.84
N GLU A 9 9.36 -1.58 -3.01
CA GLU A 9 10.22 -0.39 -3.16
C GLU A 9 9.54 0.88 -2.65
N VAL A 10 8.22 0.99 -2.85
CA VAL A 10 7.41 2.08 -2.27
C VAL A 10 7.36 1.95 -0.75
N LEU A 11 7.21 0.74 -0.23
CA LEU A 11 7.27 0.47 1.20
C LEU A 11 8.65 0.81 1.78
N ALA A 12 9.73 0.45 1.08
CA ALA A 12 11.09 0.69 1.54
C ALA A 12 11.45 2.19 1.54
N SER A 13 11.07 2.92 0.50
CA SER A 13 11.26 4.39 0.45
C SER A 13 10.45 5.12 1.52
N LEU A 14 9.23 4.67 1.79
CA LEU A 14 8.38 5.22 2.86
C LEU A 14 8.96 4.91 4.25
N GLN A 15 9.51 3.70 4.44
CA GLN A 15 10.24 3.33 5.64
C GLN A 15 11.47 4.20 5.88
N ASN A 16 12.15 4.63 4.82
CA ASN A 16 13.34 5.47 4.89
C ASN A 16 13.07 6.97 4.94
N MET A 17 11.83 7.41 4.74
CA MET A 17 11.47 8.79 4.97
C MET A 17 11.57 9.05 6.49
N LYS A 18 12.23 10.16 6.90
CA LYS A 18 12.46 10.56 8.31
C LYS A 18 11.16 10.95 9.05
N ILE A 19 10.08 10.21 8.85
CA ILE A 19 8.83 10.31 9.58
C ILE A 19 8.96 9.53 10.88
N PRO A 20 8.35 9.99 11.98
CA PRO A 20 8.34 9.24 13.22
C PRO A 20 7.74 7.83 13.07
N TYR A 21 8.38 6.87 13.74
CA TYR A 21 8.09 5.42 13.62
C TYR A 21 6.63 5.04 13.90
N TYR A 22 5.92 5.80 14.73
CA TYR A 22 4.51 5.52 15.06
C TYR A 22 3.56 5.73 13.87
N ILE A 23 3.95 6.50 12.85
CA ILE A 23 3.17 6.70 11.61
C ILE A 23 3.65 5.75 10.51
N ASN A 24 4.96 5.58 10.42
CA ASN A 24 5.61 4.85 9.33
C ASN A 24 5.23 3.36 9.31
N ILE A 25 5.20 2.71 10.49
CA ILE A 25 4.87 1.28 10.61
C ILE A 25 3.41 1.00 10.19
N PRO A 26 2.38 1.69 10.74
CA PRO A 26 1.00 1.51 10.27
C PRO A 26 0.84 1.80 8.78
N LEU A 27 1.48 2.84 8.26
CA LEU A 27 1.40 3.21 6.85
C LEU A 27 1.96 2.11 5.93
N ALA A 28 3.11 1.53 6.29
CA ALA A 28 3.67 0.39 5.58
C ALA A 28 2.75 -0.85 5.63
N VAL A 29 2.12 -1.11 6.78
CA VAL A 29 1.16 -2.21 6.90
C VAL A 29 -0.07 -1.98 6.02
N ILE A 30 -0.61 -0.76 5.97
CA ILE A 30 -1.76 -0.41 5.11
C ILE A 30 -1.44 -0.66 3.63
N LEU A 31 -0.30 -0.18 3.15
CA LEU A 31 0.12 -0.36 1.76
C LEU A 31 0.34 -1.83 1.39
N ARG A 32 0.82 -2.66 2.34
CA ARG A 32 0.93 -4.11 2.16
C ARG A 32 -0.40 -4.84 2.25
N PHE A 33 -1.33 -4.33 3.06
CA PHE A 33 -2.65 -4.93 3.26
C PHE A 33 -3.62 -4.61 2.11
N PHE A 34 -3.44 -3.48 1.43
CA PHE A 34 -4.24 -3.09 0.26
C PHE A 34 -4.36 -4.16 -0.84
N PRO A 35 -3.26 -4.81 -1.31
CA PRO A 35 -3.38 -5.89 -2.28
C PRO A 35 -4.16 -7.09 -1.72
N THR A 36 -3.98 -7.44 -0.45
CA THR A 36 -4.73 -8.52 0.21
C THR A 36 -6.22 -8.19 0.32
N LEU A 37 -6.57 -6.95 0.68
CA LEU A 37 -7.96 -6.48 0.71
C LEU A 37 -8.67 -6.64 -0.63
N LYS A 38 -7.97 -6.34 -1.73
CA LYS A 38 -8.52 -6.53 -3.08
C LYS A 38 -8.82 -8.01 -3.36
N GLN A 39 -7.95 -8.91 -2.91
CA GLN A 39 -8.14 -10.35 -3.02
C GLN A 39 -9.36 -10.80 -2.21
N ASP A 40 -9.50 -10.33 -0.97
CA ASP A 40 -10.62 -10.63 -0.09
C ASP A 40 -11.96 -10.17 -0.70
N ILE A 41 -12.03 -8.93 -1.22
CA ILE A 41 -13.22 -8.42 -1.92
C ILE A 41 -13.57 -9.32 -3.11
N THR A 42 -12.58 -9.76 -3.87
CA THR A 42 -12.79 -10.64 -5.03
C THR A 42 -13.33 -12.00 -4.60
N CYS A 43 -12.78 -12.57 -3.52
CA CYS A 43 -13.22 -13.84 -2.95
C CYS A 43 -14.66 -13.75 -2.43
N ILE A 44 -14.99 -12.70 -1.67
CA ILE A 44 -16.36 -12.45 -1.17
C ILE A 44 -17.33 -12.30 -2.34
N LYS A 45 -16.96 -11.54 -3.38
CA LYS A 45 -17.77 -11.36 -4.59
C LYS A 45 -18.02 -12.67 -5.31
N GLN A 46 -17.00 -13.53 -5.43
CA GLN A 46 -17.15 -14.87 -6.01
C GLN A 46 -18.03 -15.77 -5.16
N GLY A 47 -17.89 -15.73 -3.83
CA GLY A 47 -18.75 -16.49 -2.90
C GLY A 47 -20.23 -16.10 -3.00
N ILE A 48 -20.53 -14.80 -3.08
CA ILE A 48 -21.90 -14.32 -3.29
C ILE A 48 -22.44 -14.79 -4.65
N LYS A 49 -21.61 -14.75 -5.70
CA LYS A 49 -21.96 -15.27 -7.03
C LYS A 49 -22.29 -16.77 -7.00
N THR A 50 -21.55 -17.58 -6.25
CA THR A 50 -21.84 -19.03 -6.12
C THR A 50 -23.16 -19.32 -5.40
N ARG A 51 -23.64 -18.41 -4.54
CA ARG A 51 -24.95 -18.51 -3.87
C ARG A 51 -26.13 -18.13 -4.77
N GLY A 52 -25.90 -17.91 -6.07
CA GLY A 52 -26.95 -17.59 -7.04
C GLY A 52 -27.46 -16.15 -6.96
N ILE A 53 -26.80 -15.29 -6.18
CA ILE A 53 -27.10 -13.86 -6.18
C ILE A 53 -26.25 -13.23 -7.28
N ASP A 54 -26.89 -12.99 -8.41
CA ASP A 54 -26.27 -12.25 -9.49
C ASP A 54 -26.01 -10.81 -9.02
N ILE A 55 -24.74 -10.50 -8.80
CA ILE A 55 -24.22 -9.11 -8.70
C ILE A 55 -24.33 -8.39 -10.05
N SER A 56 -24.90 -9.06 -11.07
CA SER A 56 -25.29 -8.46 -12.34
C SER A 56 -26.35 -7.38 -12.13
N PHE A 57 -26.43 -6.44 -13.07
CA PHE A 57 -27.33 -5.27 -13.03
C PHE A 57 -28.77 -5.66 -12.67
N LEU A 58 -29.27 -6.80 -13.15
CA LEU A 58 -30.64 -7.27 -12.94
C LEU A 58 -30.93 -7.75 -11.51
N GLY A 59 -29.94 -8.34 -10.82
CA GLY A 59 -30.07 -8.79 -9.43
C GLY A 59 -29.88 -7.63 -8.43
N PHE A 60 -28.99 -6.69 -8.77
CA PHE A 60 -28.84 -5.44 -8.02
C PHE A 60 -30.09 -4.55 -8.12
N LEU A 61 -30.78 -4.53 -9.27
CA LEU A 61 -32.04 -3.78 -9.42
C LEU A 61 -33.20 -4.34 -8.59
N LYS A 62 -33.26 -5.67 -8.41
CA LYS A 62 -34.37 -6.30 -7.67
C LYS A 62 -34.28 -6.05 -6.15
N HIS A 63 -33.10 -6.20 -5.55
CA HIS A 63 -32.93 -6.02 -4.09
C HIS A 63 -31.52 -5.48 -3.72
N PRO A 64 -31.23 -4.18 -3.97
CA PRO A 64 -29.90 -3.60 -3.75
C PRO A 64 -29.46 -3.63 -2.28
N PHE A 65 -30.40 -3.44 -1.34
CA PHE A 65 -30.13 -3.47 0.10
C PHE A 65 -29.61 -4.82 0.60
N LYS A 66 -30.22 -5.91 0.13
CA LYS A 66 -29.85 -7.28 0.54
C LYS A 66 -28.47 -7.68 0.01
N VAL A 67 -28.12 -7.22 -1.20
CA VAL A 67 -26.79 -7.43 -1.78
C VAL A 67 -25.73 -6.65 -0.99
N TYR A 68 -26.05 -5.42 -0.59
CA TYR A 68 -25.14 -4.60 0.20
C TYR A 68 -24.88 -5.20 1.58
N GLU A 69 -25.92 -5.63 2.28
CA GLU A 69 -25.82 -6.27 3.59
C GLU A 69 -25.01 -7.57 3.53
N MET A 70 -25.28 -8.43 2.53
CA MET A 70 -24.52 -9.68 2.33
C MET A 70 -23.06 -9.47 1.93
N MET A 71 -22.69 -8.31 1.37
CA MET A 71 -21.30 -8.00 1.04
C MET A 71 -20.58 -7.33 2.21
N LEU A 72 -21.23 -6.37 2.87
CA LEU A 72 -20.63 -5.59 3.96
C LEU A 72 -20.36 -6.43 5.20
N ILE A 73 -21.34 -7.20 5.67
CA ILE A 73 -21.21 -7.96 6.93
C ILE A 73 -19.97 -8.88 6.91
N PRO A 74 -19.79 -9.77 5.90
CA PRO A 74 -18.61 -10.63 5.88
C PRO A 74 -17.31 -9.85 5.66
N MET A 75 -17.34 -8.74 4.91
CA MET A 75 -16.16 -7.90 4.71
C MET A 75 -15.72 -7.24 6.01
N LEU A 76 -16.66 -6.67 6.77
CA LEU A 76 -16.41 -6.07 8.09
C LEU A 76 -15.87 -7.10 9.07
N MET A 77 -16.50 -8.27 9.17
CA MET A 77 -16.03 -9.36 10.03
C MET A 77 -14.61 -9.80 9.66
N ARG A 78 -14.31 -9.92 8.37
CA ARG A 78 -12.96 -10.27 7.90
C ARG A 78 -11.93 -9.20 8.27
N MET A 79 -12.26 -7.93 8.06
CA MET A 79 -11.37 -6.82 8.41
C MET A 79 -11.13 -6.72 9.91
N LEU A 80 -12.17 -6.92 10.73
CA LEU A 80 -12.06 -6.94 12.19
C LEU A 80 -11.16 -8.09 12.67
N CYS A 81 -11.37 -9.31 12.18
CA CYS A 81 -10.51 -10.45 12.52
C CYS A 81 -9.05 -10.16 12.16
N THR A 82 -8.78 -9.70 10.94
CA THR A 82 -7.41 -9.38 10.52
C THR A 82 -6.78 -8.27 11.36
N ALA A 83 -7.54 -7.25 11.75
CA ALA A 83 -7.06 -6.19 12.63
C ALA A 83 -6.71 -6.73 14.03
N THR A 84 -7.54 -7.62 14.58
CA THR A 84 -7.27 -8.25 15.89
C THR A 84 -6.05 -9.18 15.84
N GLU A 85 -5.90 -9.98 14.79
CA GLU A 85 -4.73 -10.84 14.58
C GLU A 85 -3.46 -10.00 14.42
N LEU A 86 -3.53 -8.92 13.65
CA LEU A 86 -2.42 -7.99 13.48
C LEU A 86 -2.05 -7.32 14.81
N SER A 87 -3.03 -6.86 15.59
CA SER A 87 -2.80 -6.24 16.90
C SER A 87 -2.12 -7.21 17.86
N ALA A 88 -2.63 -8.44 17.96
CA ALA A 88 -2.03 -9.49 18.79
C ALA A 88 -0.60 -9.84 18.30
N SER A 89 -0.37 -9.87 16.98
CA SER A 89 0.97 -10.09 16.41
C SER A 89 1.94 -8.94 16.75
N VAL A 90 1.46 -7.70 16.71
CA VAL A 90 2.23 -6.50 17.04
C VAL A 90 2.62 -6.48 18.52
N GLU A 91 1.68 -6.85 19.39
CA GLU A 91 1.89 -6.92 20.84
C GLU A 91 2.87 -8.03 21.22
N THR A 92 2.70 -9.24 20.68
CA THR A 92 3.61 -10.37 20.91
C THR A 92 5.03 -10.13 20.38
N ARG A 93 5.19 -9.33 19.32
CA ARG A 93 6.50 -8.89 18.80
C ARG A 93 7.12 -7.74 19.61
N GLY A 94 6.45 -7.24 20.64
CA GLY A 94 6.97 -6.18 21.50
C GLY A 94 7.04 -4.81 20.83
N LEU A 95 6.23 -4.53 19.80
CA LEU A 95 6.23 -3.22 19.13
C LEU A 95 5.80 -2.06 20.04
N GLY A 96 5.11 -2.35 21.15
CA GLY A 96 4.76 -1.38 22.20
C GLY A 96 5.90 -1.00 23.15
N VAL A 97 7.03 -1.71 23.13
CA VAL A 97 8.15 -1.45 24.04
C VAL A 97 8.95 -0.23 23.56
N SER A 98 9.25 0.69 24.49
CA SER A 98 10.03 1.92 24.25
C SER A 98 11.54 1.65 24.15
N CYS A 99 11.93 0.66 23.34
CA CYS A 99 13.33 0.39 23.01
C CYS A 99 13.69 1.04 21.67
N LYS A 100 14.99 1.25 21.41
CA LYS A 100 15.48 1.67 20.09
C LYS A 100 15.05 0.63 19.05
N LYS A 101 14.03 0.96 18.26
CA LYS A 101 13.54 0.12 17.16
C LYS A 101 14.56 0.21 16.02
N THR A 102 15.12 -0.93 15.63
CA THR A 102 16.05 -1.05 14.50
C THR A 102 15.26 -1.43 13.25
N SER A 103 15.44 -0.70 12.15
CA SER A 103 14.86 -1.07 10.85
C SER A 103 15.71 -2.17 10.20
N TYR A 104 15.08 -3.26 9.76
CA TYR A 104 15.76 -4.37 9.05
C TYR A 104 15.98 -4.05 7.56
N THR A 105 15.23 -3.09 7.01
CA THR A 105 15.32 -2.68 5.62
C THR A 105 16.14 -1.40 5.53
N GLU A 106 17.42 -1.53 5.17
CA GLU A 106 18.23 -0.38 4.76
C GLU A 106 18.01 -0.14 3.27
N VAL A 107 17.35 0.96 2.88
CA VAL A 107 17.40 1.41 1.47
C VAL A 107 18.83 1.88 1.20
N LYS A 108 19.60 1.01 0.56
CA LYS A 108 20.92 1.36 0.06
C LYS A 108 20.72 2.21 -1.20
N PHE A 109 21.21 3.45 -1.17
CA PHE A 109 21.41 4.23 -2.38
C PHE A 109 22.28 3.41 -3.33
N ARG A 110 21.73 3.02 -4.47
CA ARG A 110 22.49 2.24 -5.45
C ARG A 110 23.37 3.21 -6.22
N MET A 111 24.59 2.81 -6.57
CA MET A 111 25.50 3.62 -7.40
C MET A 111 24.85 4.09 -8.71
N LEU A 112 23.89 3.31 -9.23
CA LEU A 112 23.07 3.67 -10.38
C LEU A 112 22.16 4.89 -10.11
N ASP A 113 21.59 5.03 -8.91
CA ASP A 113 20.77 6.19 -8.54
C ASP A 113 21.62 7.46 -8.50
N MET A 114 22.88 7.36 -8.05
CA MET A 114 23.82 8.48 -8.01
C MET A 114 24.22 8.91 -9.43
N LEU A 115 24.53 7.97 -10.31
CA LEU A 115 24.82 8.24 -11.72
C LEU A 115 23.64 8.95 -12.42
N LEU A 116 22.41 8.47 -12.17
CA LEU A 116 21.20 9.02 -12.78
C LEU A 116 20.89 10.44 -12.26
N LEU A 117 21.12 10.69 -10.97
CA LEU A 117 21.02 12.03 -10.36
C LEU A 117 22.00 13.02 -11.00
N VAL A 118 23.26 12.60 -11.22
CA VAL A 118 24.28 13.43 -11.86
C VAL A 118 23.88 13.77 -13.30
N ILE A 119 23.39 12.79 -14.07
CA ILE A 119 22.94 13.02 -15.46
C ILE A 119 21.78 14.02 -15.48
N MET A 120 20.79 13.88 -14.59
CA MET A 120 19.66 14.81 -14.49
C MET A 120 20.10 16.24 -14.12
N MET A 121 21.04 16.38 -13.17
CA MET A 121 21.60 17.68 -12.79
C MET A 121 22.33 18.36 -13.95
N VAL A 122 23.14 17.62 -14.70
CA VAL A 122 23.86 18.14 -15.88
C VAL A 122 22.87 18.59 -16.96
N PHE A 123 21.82 17.80 -17.20
CA PHE A 123 20.79 18.16 -18.19
C PHE A 123 20.04 19.44 -17.80
N TYR A 124 19.71 19.59 -16.52
CA TYR A 124 19.04 20.78 -16.00
C TYR A 124 19.92 22.04 -16.12
N LEU A 125 21.21 21.92 -15.77
CA LEU A 125 22.17 23.01 -15.92
C LEU A 125 22.38 23.41 -17.38
N ALA A 126 22.45 22.45 -18.30
CA ALA A 126 22.57 22.71 -19.73
C ALA A 126 21.38 23.54 -20.25
N ILE A 127 20.16 23.20 -19.83
CA ILE A 127 18.95 23.95 -20.19
C ILE A 127 18.99 25.38 -19.65
N ILE A 128 19.41 25.59 -18.40
CA ILE A 128 19.54 26.92 -17.81
C ILE A 128 20.56 27.77 -18.56
N ILE A 129 21.72 27.21 -18.88
CA ILE A 129 22.77 27.91 -19.63
C ILE A 129 22.28 28.28 -21.02
N MET A 130 21.56 27.37 -21.69
CA MET A 130 20.98 27.64 -23.01
C MET A 130 19.92 28.75 -22.97
N LYS A 131 19.12 28.81 -21.89
CA LYS A 131 18.15 29.89 -21.68
C LYS A 131 18.80 31.24 -21.38
N ILE A 132 19.88 31.27 -20.60
CA ILE A 132 20.64 32.49 -20.28
C ILE A 132 21.36 33.05 -21.51
N LYS A 133 21.86 32.19 -22.40
CA LYS A 133 22.60 32.61 -23.60
C LYS A 133 21.69 33.01 -24.78
N ASN A 134 20.40 32.69 -24.72
CA ASN A 134 19.39 32.97 -25.75
C ASN A 134 18.40 34.09 -25.34
N ILE A 135 18.75 34.86 -24.30
CA ILE A 135 18.16 36.13 -23.87
C ILE A 135 19.23 37.21 -24.09
#